data_AF-A0A972H716-F1
#
_entry.id   AF-A0A972H716-F1
#
_cell.length_a   1.000
_cell.length_b   1.000
_cell.length_c   1.000
_cell.angle_alpha   90.00
_cell.angle_beta   90.00
_cell.angle_gamma   90.00
#
_symmetry.space_group_name_H-M   'P 1'
#
loop_
_entity.id
_entity.type
_entity.pdbx_description
1 polymer ?
#
loop_
_entity_poly.entity_id
_entity_poly.type
_entity_poly.pdbx_seq_one_letter_code
_entity_poly.pdbx_strand_id
1 'polypeptide(L)'
;MANTFAFPPDVVGLWETFAENIRNVPLLHVWGDEDNADIPGLNFRDAPEGLAELNRRFGTLADAMGLINYTGIELPGVDHGGVTLDTRTIVDFFSVTRGPVPTEINHSFRYIHQAETAWVEGHEWDGADWLDASPEVIVTPGETERDAEGRAIAELLGSIKASAIDNLLEITTTHLSDLTVWLTDDLVDFDRPITVIHNGVEVFSGLVTRDYAVALIQAERNYDFSRIRWAGIRIVNGKAHLVTPTDVFPAIAREIRL
;
A
#
# COMPACT_ATOMS: atom_id res chain seq x y z
N MET A 1 -8.08 -15.00 -18.50
CA MET A 1 -9.16 -14.48 -17.65
C MET A 1 -8.47 -13.59 -16.64
N ALA A 2 -8.76 -12.29 -16.65
CA ALA A 2 -8.32 -11.43 -15.56
C ALA A 2 -9.08 -11.91 -14.32
N ASN A 3 -8.39 -12.57 -13.40
CA ASN A 3 -8.94 -12.86 -12.09
C ASN A 3 -8.95 -11.53 -11.33
N THR A 4 -9.96 -10.69 -11.59
CA THR A 4 -10.28 -9.55 -10.74
C THR A 4 -10.76 -10.10 -9.41
N PHE A 5 -9.81 -10.39 -8.53
CA PHE A 5 -10.07 -10.75 -7.15
C PHE A 5 -10.29 -9.45 -6.38
N ALA A 6 -11.54 -9.03 -6.21
CA ALA A 6 -11.87 -8.06 -5.18
C ALA A 6 -12.12 -8.79 -3.87
N PHE A 7 -11.65 -8.22 -2.76
CA PHE A 7 -12.05 -8.68 -1.45
C PHE A 7 -13.50 -8.22 -1.25
N PRO A 8 -14.45 -9.15 -1.12
CA PRO A 8 -15.81 -8.74 -0.89
C PRO A 8 -15.85 -8.00 0.47
N PRO A 9 -16.66 -6.93 0.59
CA PRO A 9 -16.75 -6.06 1.77
C PRO A 9 -17.12 -6.80 3.05
N ASP A 10 -17.56 -8.05 2.91
CA ASP A 10 -18.05 -8.89 3.95
C ASP A 10 -16.92 -9.60 4.70
N VAL A 11 -15.72 -9.74 4.13
CA VAL A 11 -14.62 -10.35 4.88
C VAL A 11 -14.12 -9.38 5.95
N VAL A 12 -14.38 -9.74 7.21
CA VAL A 12 -14.15 -8.89 8.38
C VAL A 12 -12.70 -8.45 8.46
N GLY A 13 -12.47 -7.13 8.55
CA GLY A 13 -11.15 -6.54 8.80
C GLY A 13 -10.27 -6.35 7.57
N LEU A 14 -10.62 -6.92 6.41
CA LEU A 14 -9.76 -6.81 5.22
C LEU A 14 -9.85 -5.45 4.55
N TRP A 15 -11.05 -4.85 4.48
CA TRP A 15 -11.20 -3.50 3.96
C TRP A 15 -10.45 -2.48 4.82
N GLU A 16 -10.55 -2.60 6.14
CA GLU A 16 -9.75 -1.81 7.09
C GLU A 16 -8.25 -1.99 6.82
N THR A 17 -7.81 -3.24 6.66
CA THR A 17 -6.40 -3.59 6.43
C THR A 17 -5.85 -2.94 5.16
N PHE A 18 -6.60 -2.94 4.05
CA PHE A 18 -6.16 -2.33 2.79
C PHE A 18 -6.41 -0.83 2.71
N ALA A 19 -7.44 -0.31 3.38
CA ALA A 19 -7.73 1.13 3.42
C ALA A 19 -6.61 1.92 4.13
N GLU A 20 -5.85 1.29 5.03
CA GLU A 20 -4.64 1.89 5.59
C GLU A 20 -3.58 2.22 4.52
N ASN A 21 -3.49 1.44 3.44
CA ASN A 21 -2.50 1.69 2.37
C ASN A 21 -2.68 3.05 1.71
N ILE A 22 -3.89 3.61 1.72
CA ILE A 22 -4.20 4.89 1.09
C ILE A 22 -4.16 6.06 2.08
N ARG A 23 -3.86 5.84 3.37
CA ARG A 23 -3.88 6.89 4.41
C ARG A 23 -3.08 8.14 4.03
N ASN A 24 -1.93 7.94 3.37
CA ASN A 24 -1.01 9.00 2.98
C ASN A 24 -1.05 9.31 1.47
N VAL A 25 -2.07 8.81 0.76
CA VAL A 25 -2.24 8.98 -0.69
C VAL A 25 -3.51 9.80 -0.94
N PRO A 26 -3.43 10.92 -1.67
CA PRO A 26 -4.62 11.61 -2.17
C PRO A 26 -5.42 10.67 -3.07
N LEU A 27 -6.67 10.36 -2.68
CA LEU A 27 -7.56 9.49 -3.44
C LEU A 27 -8.86 10.21 -3.77
N LEU A 28 -9.12 10.37 -5.07
CA LEU A 28 -10.42 10.78 -5.60
C LEU A 28 -11.17 9.55 -6.08
N HIS A 29 -12.21 9.17 -5.35
CA HIS A 29 -13.05 8.02 -5.65
C HIS A 29 -14.41 8.52 -6.18
N VAL A 30 -14.77 8.13 -7.40
CA VAL A 30 -15.97 8.64 -8.08
C VAL A 30 -16.78 7.47 -8.60
N TRP A 31 -18.08 7.49 -8.34
CA TRP A 31 -19.00 6.48 -8.83
C TRP A 31 -20.37 7.07 -9.14
N GLY A 32 -21.19 6.34 -9.89
CA GLY A 32 -22.59 6.69 -10.13
C GLY A 32 -23.52 6.02 -9.12
N ASP A 33 -24.59 6.70 -8.70
CA ASP A 33 -25.56 6.16 -7.75
C ASP A 33 -26.44 5.01 -8.30
N GLU A 34 -26.52 4.90 -9.63
CA GLU A 34 -27.18 3.82 -10.38
C GLU A 34 -26.19 2.73 -10.85
N ASP A 35 -24.93 2.75 -10.37
CA ASP A 35 -23.95 1.69 -10.66
C ASP A 35 -24.31 0.38 -9.96
N ASN A 36 -25.14 -0.41 -10.64
CA ASN A 36 -25.58 -1.73 -10.25
C ASN A 36 -24.80 -2.86 -10.95
N ALA A 37 -23.62 -2.55 -11.50
CA ALA A 37 -22.84 -3.55 -12.22
C ALA A 37 -22.52 -4.74 -11.31
N ASP A 38 -22.83 -5.94 -11.79
CA ASP A 38 -22.38 -7.17 -11.17
C ASP A 38 -21.02 -7.54 -11.76
N ILE A 39 -20.05 -7.84 -10.91
CA ILE A 39 -18.73 -8.26 -11.36
C ILE A 39 -18.68 -9.80 -11.27
N PRO A 40 -18.60 -10.51 -12.41
CA PRO A 40 -18.58 -11.96 -12.40
C PRO A 40 -17.45 -12.51 -11.53
N GLY A 41 -17.80 -13.35 -10.55
CA GLY A 41 -16.86 -13.93 -9.59
C GLY A 41 -16.77 -13.18 -8.26
N LEU A 42 -17.38 -12.00 -8.15
CA LEU A 42 -17.57 -11.31 -6.88
C LEU A 42 -18.97 -11.58 -6.36
N ASN A 43 -19.05 -12.43 -5.35
CA ASN A 43 -20.32 -12.68 -4.67
C ASN A 43 -20.55 -11.55 -3.67
N PHE A 44 -21.21 -10.47 -4.11
CA PHE A 44 -21.60 -9.36 -3.24
C PHE A 44 -22.78 -9.76 -2.35
N ARG A 45 -22.59 -10.78 -1.52
CA ARG A 45 -23.62 -11.38 -0.65
C ARG A 45 -24.37 -10.33 0.17
N ASP A 46 -23.69 -9.23 0.50
CA ASP A 46 -24.23 -8.14 1.30
C ASP A 46 -24.41 -6.82 0.55
N ALA A 47 -24.16 -6.70 -0.77
CA ALA A 47 -24.41 -5.45 -1.52
C ALA A 47 -25.38 -5.68 -2.69
N PRO A 48 -26.67 -5.93 -2.39
CA PRO A 48 -27.68 -6.24 -3.42
C PRO A 48 -27.92 -5.09 -4.41
N GLU A 49 -27.53 -3.85 -4.07
CA GLU A 49 -27.64 -2.69 -4.97
C GLU A 49 -26.40 -2.52 -5.88
N GLY A 50 -25.42 -3.44 -5.82
CA GLY A 50 -24.25 -3.46 -6.69
C GLY A 50 -23.10 -2.55 -6.21
N LEU A 51 -22.29 -2.06 -7.15
CA LEU A 51 -21.07 -1.30 -6.84
C LEU A 51 -21.33 0.04 -6.15
N ALA A 52 -22.45 0.71 -6.44
CA ALA A 52 -22.79 1.96 -5.77
C ALA A 52 -22.86 1.80 -4.25
N GLU A 53 -23.49 0.71 -3.77
CA GLU A 53 -23.57 0.40 -2.35
C GLU A 53 -22.19 0.08 -1.75
N LEU A 54 -21.32 -0.64 -2.47
CA LEU A 54 -19.95 -0.89 -2.04
C LEU A 54 -19.15 0.41 -1.87
N ASN A 55 -19.27 1.32 -2.83
CA ASN A 55 -18.56 2.59 -2.80
C ASN A 55 -19.04 3.47 -1.65
N ARG A 56 -20.35 3.50 -1.37
CA ARG A 56 -20.92 4.17 -0.18
C ARG A 56 -20.40 3.56 1.13
N ARG A 57 -20.32 2.22 1.21
CA ARG A 57 -19.76 1.52 2.37
C ARG A 57 -18.29 1.86 2.57
N PHE A 58 -17.51 1.90 1.50
CA PHE A 58 -16.09 2.27 1.57
C PHE A 58 -15.95 3.73 2.02
N GLY A 59 -16.80 4.64 1.55
CA GLY A 59 -16.85 6.01 2.04
C GLY A 59 -17.13 6.10 3.55
N THR A 60 -18.11 5.34 4.04
CA THR A 60 -18.41 5.27 5.48
C THR A 60 -17.24 4.71 6.29
N LEU A 61 -16.56 3.70 5.76
CA LEU A 61 -15.35 3.14 6.37
C LEU A 61 -14.21 4.17 6.41
N ALA A 62 -13.95 4.85 5.30
CA ALA A 62 -12.91 5.86 5.19
C ALA A 62 -13.12 7.00 6.19
N ASP A 63 -14.36 7.46 6.35
CA ASP A 63 -14.75 8.44 7.36
C ASP A 63 -14.51 7.92 8.78
N ALA A 64 -14.93 6.67 9.08
CA ALA A 64 -14.73 6.05 10.38
C ALA A 64 -13.24 5.86 10.75
N MET A 65 -12.39 5.59 9.75
CA MET A 65 -10.94 5.46 9.89
C MET A 65 -10.18 6.79 9.88
N GLY A 66 -10.88 7.91 9.63
CA GLY A 66 -10.28 9.24 9.54
C GLY A 66 -9.28 9.37 8.39
N LEU A 67 -9.59 8.81 7.22
CA LEU A 67 -8.74 8.91 6.02
C LEU A 67 -8.85 10.32 5.41
N ILE A 68 -8.10 11.27 5.96
CA ILE A 68 -8.18 12.70 5.59
C ILE A 68 -7.86 13.02 4.12
N ASN A 69 -7.22 12.10 3.39
CA ASN A 69 -6.85 12.25 2.00
C ASN A 69 -7.82 11.56 1.03
N TYR A 70 -8.93 11.01 1.55
CA TYR A 70 -10.00 10.42 0.76
C TYR A 70 -11.05 11.45 0.38
N THR A 71 -11.47 11.47 -0.88
CA THR A 71 -12.62 12.24 -1.37
C THR A 71 -13.50 11.34 -2.20
N GLY A 72 -14.70 11.03 -1.68
CA GLY A 72 -15.73 10.28 -2.38
C GLY A 72 -16.74 11.21 -3.06
N ILE A 73 -17.04 10.98 -4.34
CA ILE A 73 -18.06 11.71 -5.09
C ILE A 73 -19.03 10.71 -5.74
N GLU A 74 -20.28 10.76 -5.30
CA GLU A 74 -21.38 10.04 -5.92
C GLU A 74 -22.11 10.94 -6.92
N LEU A 75 -22.25 10.48 -8.16
CA LEU A 75 -22.91 11.21 -9.24
C LEU A 75 -24.36 10.70 -9.42
N PRO A 76 -25.37 11.60 -9.40
CA PRO A 76 -26.77 11.20 -9.51
C PRO A 76 -27.19 10.83 -10.94
N GLY A 77 -27.94 9.74 -11.09
CA GLY A 77 -28.45 9.22 -12.36
C GLY A 77 -27.37 8.66 -13.28
N VAL A 78 -26.25 8.21 -12.72
CA VAL A 78 -25.08 7.74 -13.48
C VAL A 78 -24.86 6.25 -13.25
N ASP A 79 -24.65 5.50 -14.32
CA ASP A 79 -24.31 4.07 -14.29
C ASP A 79 -22.79 3.83 -14.19
N HIS A 80 -22.37 2.57 -14.26
CA HIS A 80 -20.96 2.16 -14.18
C HIS A 80 -20.03 2.86 -15.19
N GLY A 81 -20.52 3.17 -16.39
CA GLY A 81 -19.69 3.69 -17.50
C GLY A 81 -19.82 5.20 -17.71
N GLY A 82 -20.83 5.83 -17.11
CA GLY A 82 -21.18 7.24 -17.34
C GLY A 82 -20.45 8.25 -16.46
N VAL A 83 -19.45 7.84 -15.68
CA VAL A 83 -18.77 8.72 -14.70
C VAL A 83 -17.97 9.83 -15.40
N THR A 84 -18.43 11.07 -15.26
CA THR A 84 -17.71 12.27 -15.73
C THR A 84 -17.64 13.31 -14.63
N LEU A 85 -16.43 13.79 -14.34
CA LEU A 85 -16.21 14.92 -13.43
C LEU A 85 -16.18 16.25 -14.17
N ASP A 86 -16.63 17.31 -13.52
CA ASP A 86 -16.42 18.66 -14.04
C ASP A 86 -14.92 19.04 -13.98
N THR A 87 -14.50 19.93 -14.89
CA THR A 87 -13.10 20.35 -15.01
C THR A 87 -12.55 20.93 -13.71
N ARG A 88 -13.37 21.64 -12.94
CA ARG A 88 -12.90 22.28 -11.71
C ARG A 88 -12.55 21.25 -10.65
N THR A 89 -13.41 20.24 -10.43
CA THR A 89 -13.11 19.14 -9.49
C THR A 89 -11.79 18.44 -9.82
N ILE A 90 -11.56 18.17 -11.11
CA ILE A 90 -10.30 17.57 -11.59
C ILE A 90 -9.09 18.48 -11.29
N VAL A 91 -9.21 19.77 -11.63
CA VAL A 91 -8.14 20.76 -11.39
C VAL A 91 -7.86 20.94 -9.90
N ASP A 92 -8.89 21.01 -9.07
CA ASP A 92 -8.76 21.17 -7.62
C ASP A 92 -8.05 19.93 -7.02
N PHE A 93 -8.39 18.71 -7.45
CA PHE A 93 -7.69 17.49 -7.03
C PHE A 93 -6.22 17.48 -7.46
N PHE A 94 -5.91 17.80 -8.73
CA PHE A 94 -4.52 17.84 -9.19
C PHE A 94 -3.70 18.99 -8.62
N SER A 95 -4.35 19.99 -8.01
CA SER A 95 -3.67 21.07 -7.29
C SER A 95 -3.20 20.65 -5.89
N VAL A 96 -3.66 19.49 -5.38
CA VAL A 96 -3.20 18.95 -4.10
C VAL A 96 -1.75 18.52 -4.20
N THR A 97 -0.88 19.17 -3.43
CA THR A 97 0.53 18.77 -3.31
C THR A 97 0.67 17.67 -2.27
N ARG A 98 1.56 16.70 -2.53
CA ARG A 98 1.96 15.70 -1.53
C ARG A 98 2.51 16.41 -0.29
N GLY A 99 2.04 15.98 0.88
CA GLY A 99 2.58 16.41 2.17
C GLY A 99 4.00 15.86 2.43
N PRO A 100 4.54 16.10 3.64
CA PRO A 100 5.81 15.50 4.05
C PRO A 100 5.76 13.97 3.96
N VAL A 101 6.93 13.34 3.93
CA VAL A 101 7.04 11.88 4.01
C VAL A 101 6.42 11.41 5.34
N PRO A 102 5.53 10.40 5.32
CA PRO A 102 4.92 9.92 6.56
C PRO A 102 5.96 9.23 7.44
N THR A 103 5.92 9.49 8.74
CA THR A 103 6.78 8.84 9.73
C THR A 103 6.28 7.46 10.14
N GLU A 104 5.04 7.12 9.81
CA GLU A 104 4.43 5.82 10.10
C GLU A 104 3.86 5.20 8.82
N ILE A 105 4.07 3.90 8.68
CA ILE A 105 3.57 3.07 7.58
C ILE A 105 2.86 1.88 8.21
N ASN A 106 1.64 1.62 7.75
CA ASN A 106 0.94 0.36 7.95
C ASN A 106 0.39 -0.06 6.58
N HIS A 107 1.08 -1.00 5.94
CA HIS A 107 0.83 -1.36 4.55
C HIS A 107 0.69 -2.88 4.45
N SER A 108 -0.39 -3.32 3.83
CA SER A 108 -0.65 -4.75 3.59
C SER A 108 -0.86 -4.98 2.11
N PHE A 109 -0.32 -6.07 1.59
CA PHE A 109 -0.34 -6.33 0.16
C PHE A 109 -0.43 -7.81 -0.13
N ARG A 110 -0.95 -8.11 -1.31
CA ARG A 110 -1.14 -9.47 -1.77
C ARG A 110 0.00 -9.92 -2.68
N TYR A 111 0.45 -9.05 -3.55
CA TYR A 111 1.49 -9.35 -4.54
C TYR A 111 2.73 -8.52 -4.28
N ILE A 112 3.90 -9.08 -4.57
CA ILE A 112 5.18 -8.39 -4.32
C ILE A 112 5.29 -7.03 -5.01
N HIS A 113 4.71 -6.86 -6.20
CA HIS A 113 4.74 -5.58 -6.92
C HIS A 113 3.93 -4.47 -6.24
N GLN A 114 3.13 -4.80 -5.22
CA GLN A 114 2.40 -3.86 -4.38
C GLN A 114 3.18 -3.50 -3.10
N ALA A 115 4.37 -4.08 -2.88
CA ALA A 115 5.17 -3.88 -1.66
C ALA A 115 5.98 -2.57 -1.65
N GLU A 116 5.70 -1.62 -2.55
CA GLU A 116 6.26 -0.28 -2.53
C GLU A 116 5.34 0.67 -1.77
N THR A 117 5.85 1.30 -0.70
CA THR A 117 5.06 2.25 0.10
C THR A 117 5.95 3.31 0.74
N ALA A 118 5.66 4.58 0.46
CA ALA A 118 6.41 5.73 0.97
C ALA A 118 7.95 5.58 0.87
N TRP A 119 8.61 5.27 1.99
CA TRP A 119 10.05 5.11 2.13
C TRP A 119 10.53 3.67 2.32
N VAL A 120 9.65 2.67 2.18
CA VAL A 120 10.00 1.23 2.21
C VAL A 120 9.56 0.56 0.91
N GLU A 121 10.41 -0.27 0.33
CA GLU A 121 10.14 -0.99 -0.91
C GLU A 121 10.55 -2.46 -0.75
N GLY A 122 9.58 -3.37 -0.80
CA GLY A 122 9.81 -4.82 -0.83
C GLY A 122 10.17 -5.30 -2.24
N HIS A 123 11.14 -6.20 -2.34
CA HIS A 123 11.69 -6.69 -3.61
C HIS A 123 11.48 -8.18 -3.85
N GLU A 124 11.43 -8.97 -2.78
CA GLU A 124 11.29 -10.43 -2.86
C GLU A 124 10.34 -10.96 -1.77
N TRP A 125 9.44 -11.85 -2.17
CA TRP A 125 8.49 -12.52 -1.29
C TRP A 125 9.15 -13.71 -0.59
N ASP A 126 8.91 -13.86 0.71
CA ASP A 126 9.36 -15.02 1.48
C ASP A 126 8.22 -16.04 1.68
N GLY A 127 8.50 -17.29 1.32
CA GLY A 127 7.54 -18.39 1.35
C GLY A 127 6.74 -18.57 0.06
N ALA A 128 5.62 -19.29 0.16
CA ALA A 128 4.74 -19.50 -0.99
C ALA A 128 3.96 -18.22 -1.30
N ASP A 129 3.99 -17.79 -2.57
CA ASP A 129 3.18 -16.68 -3.05
C ASP A 129 1.71 -17.12 -3.16
N TRP A 130 0.80 -16.26 -2.72
CA TRP A 130 -0.64 -16.53 -2.74
C TRP A 130 -1.27 -16.14 -4.09
N LEU A 131 -1.02 -16.99 -5.09
CA LEU A 131 -1.37 -16.80 -6.50
C LEU A 131 -2.81 -17.21 -6.89
N ASP A 132 -3.80 -16.97 -6.04
CA ASP A 132 -5.27 -17.12 -6.29
C ASP A 132 -5.94 -18.40 -5.77
N ALA A 133 -5.23 -19.36 -5.17
CA ALA A 133 -5.88 -20.51 -4.55
C ALA A 133 -6.73 -20.05 -3.35
N SER A 134 -7.98 -20.49 -3.24
CA SER A 134 -8.79 -20.19 -2.04
C SER A 134 -8.08 -20.69 -0.78
N PRO A 135 -7.97 -19.88 0.28
CA PRO A 135 -7.35 -20.30 1.52
C PRO A 135 -8.13 -21.48 2.13
N GLU A 136 -7.42 -22.35 2.84
CA GLU A 136 -8.09 -23.32 3.71
C GLU A 136 -8.66 -22.59 4.93
N VAL A 137 -9.98 -22.58 5.06
CA VAL A 137 -10.68 -21.92 6.16
C VAL A 137 -11.04 -22.95 7.24
N ILE A 138 -10.42 -22.82 8.41
CA ILE A 138 -10.72 -23.63 9.59
C ILE A 138 -11.42 -22.76 10.62
N VAL A 139 -12.70 -23.05 10.87
CA VAL A 139 -13.52 -22.34 11.86
C VAL A 139 -13.24 -22.86 13.26
N THR A 140 -12.83 -21.98 14.17
CA THR A 140 -12.58 -22.33 15.57
C THR A 140 -13.85 -22.18 16.43
N PRO A 141 -13.96 -22.85 17.60
CA PRO A 141 -15.15 -22.75 18.44
C PRO A 141 -15.45 -21.31 18.89
N GLY A 142 -16.61 -20.78 18.50
CA GLY A 142 -17.04 -19.42 18.83
C GLY A 142 -16.66 -18.36 17.79
N GLU A 143 -15.92 -18.73 16.75
CA GLU A 143 -15.61 -17.90 15.59
C GLU A 143 -16.70 -18.07 14.52
N THR A 144 -17.08 -17.00 13.83
CA THR A 144 -17.94 -17.13 12.65
C THR A 144 -17.11 -17.59 11.45
N GLU A 145 -17.75 -18.21 10.45
CA GLU A 145 -17.05 -18.59 9.20
C GLU A 145 -16.35 -17.38 8.55
N ARG A 146 -16.96 -16.19 8.68
CA ARG A 146 -16.48 -14.92 8.15
C ARG A 146 -15.21 -14.44 8.85
N ASP A 147 -15.16 -14.56 10.17
CA ASP A 147 -13.98 -14.23 10.96
C ASP A 147 -12.83 -15.20 10.63
N ALA A 148 -13.16 -16.49 10.47
CA ALA A 148 -12.19 -17.51 10.10
C ALA A 148 -11.61 -17.26 8.70
N GLU A 149 -12.44 -16.86 7.73
CA GLU A 149 -11.99 -16.49 6.38
C GLU A 149 -11.10 -15.23 6.40
N GLY A 150 -11.51 -14.18 7.12
CA GLY A 150 -10.71 -12.97 7.28
C GLY A 150 -9.35 -13.22 7.92
N ARG A 151 -9.31 -14.06 8.95
CA ARG A 151 -8.06 -14.50 9.57
C ARG A 151 -7.19 -15.31 8.60
N ALA A 152 -7.75 -16.30 7.93
CA ALA A 152 -7.02 -17.14 6.99
C ALA A 152 -6.42 -16.32 5.82
N ILE A 153 -7.13 -15.31 5.33
CA ILE A 153 -6.62 -14.40 4.32
C ILE A 153 -5.53 -13.50 4.89
N ALA A 154 -5.75 -12.90 6.06
CA ALA A 154 -4.76 -12.00 6.69
C ALA A 154 -3.42 -12.70 6.93
N GLU A 155 -3.42 -14.00 7.23
CA GLU A 155 -2.22 -14.82 7.38
C GLU A 155 -1.43 -15.02 6.06
N LEU A 156 -2.06 -14.80 4.90
CA LEU A 156 -1.45 -14.91 3.58
C LEU A 156 -0.93 -13.58 3.03
N LEU A 157 -1.27 -12.46 3.67
CA LEU A 157 -0.89 -11.13 3.21
C LEU A 157 0.54 -10.78 3.61
N GLY A 158 1.28 -10.19 2.68
CA GLY A 158 2.50 -9.48 2.99
C GLY A 158 2.18 -8.20 3.75
N SER A 159 3.06 -7.81 4.67
CA SER A 159 2.89 -6.55 5.40
C SER A 159 4.20 -5.83 5.63
N ILE A 160 4.12 -4.50 5.66
CA ILE A 160 5.17 -3.58 6.07
C ILE A 160 4.56 -2.67 7.13
N LYS A 161 5.06 -2.77 8.35
CA LYS A 161 4.83 -1.79 9.42
C LYS A 161 6.13 -1.09 9.69
N ALA A 162 6.15 0.23 9.58
CA ALA A 162 7.37 0.99 9.79
C ALA A 162 7.11 2.28 10.56
N SER A 163 8.08 2.67 11.40
CA SER A 163 8.08 3.95 12.10
C SER A 163 9.45 4.62 11.96
N ALA A 164 9.44 5.94 11.94
CA ALA A 164 10.63 6.78 11.94
C ALA A 164 10.52 7.82 13.05
N ILE A 165 11.45 7.76 14.00
CA ILE A 165 11.57 8.75 15.07
C ILE A 165 13.01 9.26 15.06
N ASP A 166 13.19 10.51 14.64
CA ASP A 166 14.49 11.10 14.35
C ASP A 166 15.31 10.26 13.36
N ASN A 167 16.37 9.62 13.82
CA ASN A 167 17.28 8.79 13.03
C ASN A 167 17.13 7.29 13.34
N LEU A 168 16.09 6.90 14.07
CA LEU A 168 15.76 5.51 14.34
C LEU A 168 14.60 5.10 13.43
N LEU A 169 14.85 4.09 12.59
CA LEU A 169 13.88 3.49 11.69
C LEU A 169 13.58 2.08 12.17
N GLU A 170 12.34 1.81 12.58
CA GLU A 170 11.91 0.48 12.98
C GLU A 170 10.96 -0.09 11.92
N ILE A 171 11.27 -1.29 11.43
CA ILE A 171 10.50 -1.95 10.38
C ILE A 171 10.18 -3.37 10.83
N THR A 172 8.91 -3.74 10.75
CA THR A 172 8.43 -5.11 10.90
C THR A 172 7.79 -5.53 9.59
N THR A 173 8.16 -6.71 9.07
CA THR A 173 7.62 -7.25 7.83
C THR A 173 7.10 -8.66 7.97
N THR A 174 6.16 -9.02 7.11
CA THR A 174 5.67 -10.39 6.90
C THR A 174 5.82 -10.72 5.42
N HIS A 175 6.29 -11.93 5.11
CA HIS A 175 6.52 -12.43 3.74
C HIS A 175 7.49 -11.60 2.88
N LEU A 176 8.48 -10.95 3.48
CA LEU A 176 9.54 -10.24 2.75
C LEU A 176 10.92 -10.72 3.17
N SER A 177 11.71 -11.18 2.20
CA SER A 177 13.12 -11.58 2.36
C SER A 177 14.11 -10.51 1.86
N ASP A 178 13.66 -9.62 0.97
CA ASP A 178 14.43 -8.50 0.44
C ASP A 178 13.59 -7.22 0.46
N LEU A 179 14.13 -6.17 1.03
CA LEU A 179 13.52 -4.83 1.04
C LEU A 179 14.56 -3.73 1.08
N THR A 180 14.17 -2.51 0.74
CA THR A 180 14.99 -1.31 0.87
C THR A 180 14.27 -0.24 1.67
N VAL A 181 15.00 0.35 2.61
CA VAL A 181 14.63 1.54 3.37
C VAL A 181 15.25 2.75 2.68
N TRP A 182 14.44 3.61 2.10
CA TRP A 182 14.86 4.82 1.40
C TRP A 182 14.96 6.00 2.36
N LEU A 183 16.05 6.76 2.24
CA LEU A 183 16.34 7.90 3.10
C LEU A 183 16.11 9.19 2.35
N THR A 184 15.38 10.12 2.98
CA THR A 184 15.02 11.43 2.43
C THR A 184 15.33 12.51 3.47
N ASP A 185 15.45 13.77 3.05
CA ASP A 185 15.72 14.88 3.98
C ASP A 185 14.59 15.10 5.00
N ASP A 186 13.36 14.75 4.63
CA ASP A 186 12.19 14.87 5.52
C ASP A 186 12.11 13.74 6.55
N LEU A 187 12.85 12.65 6.35
CA LEU A 187 12.77 11.44 7.17
C LEU A 187 13.89 11.34 8.21
N VAL A 188 15.12 11.75 7.86
CA VAL A 188 16.31 11.56 8.70
C VAL A 188 17.26 12.75 8.62
N ASP A 189 18.02 12.98 9.70
CA ASP A 189 19.14 13.93 9.69
C ASP A 189 20.44 13.22 9.29
N PHE A 190 20.91 13.46 8.05
CA PHE A 190 22.14 12.86 7.53
C PHE A 190 23.43 13.27 8.27
N ASP A 191 23.40 14.30 9.11
CA ASP A 191 24.55 14.69 9.94
C ASP A 191 24.67 13.86 11.23
N ARG A 192 23.71 12.97 11.48
CA ARG A 192 23.64 12.08 12.65
C ARG A 192 23.64 10.61 12.22
N PRO A 193 24.16 9.69 13.05
CA PRO A 193 24.06 8.26 12.78
C PRO A 193 22.60 7.83 12.64
N ILE A 194 22.32 6.96 11.66
CA ILE A 194 21.02 6.35 11.40
C ILE A 194 21.06 4.91 11.90
N THR A 195 20.02 4.50 12.61
CA THR A 195 19.83 3.13 13.09
C THR A 195 18.61 2.52 12.40
N VAL A 196 18.75 1.30 11.91
CA VAL A 196 17.64 0.52 11.34
C VAL A 196 17.46 -0.77 12.13
N ILE A 197 16.26 -0.94 12.68
CA ILE A 197 15.81 -2.16 13.35
C ILE A 197 14.84 -2.87 12.41
N HIS A 198 15.15 -4.11 12.02
CA HIS A 198 14.27 -4.96 11.21
C HIS A 198 13.86 -6.19 12.01
N ASN A 199 12.55 -6.40 12.16
CA ASN A 199 11.97 -7.50 12.93
C ASN A 199 12.58 -7.63 14.34
N GLY A 200 12.79 -6.49 15.01
CA GLY A 200 13.34 -6.41 16.37
C GLY A 200 14.86 -6.56 16.48
N VAL A 201 15.59 -6.64 15.36
CA VAL A 201 17.05 -6.77 15.32
C VAL A 201 17.67 -5.52 14.68
N GLU A 202 18.66 -4.92 15.34
CA GLU A 202 19.48 -3.87 14.70
C GLU A 202 20.27 -4.47 13.54
N VAL A 203 19.93 -4.08 12.32
CA VAL A 203 20.58 -4.57 11.09
C VAL A 203 21.57 -3.55 10.53
N PHE A 204 21.42 -2.28 10.87
CA PHE A 204 22.31 -1.20 10.46
C PHE A 204 22.42 -0.12 11.54
N SER A 205 23.63 0.40 11.74
CA SER A 205 23.88 1.58 12.57
C SER A 205 25.12 2.31 12.05
N GLY A 206 24.98 3.57 11.66
CA GLY A 206 26.11 4.35 11.15
C GLY A 206 25.72 5.66 10.45
N LEU A 207 26.73 6.44 10.09
CA LEU A 207 26.54 7.62 9.25
C LEU A 207 26.25 7.19 7.81
N VAL A 208 25.28 7.86 7.19
CA VAL A 208 24.96 7.70 5.77
C VAL A 208 25.20 9.03 5.07
N THR A 209 25.77 9.00 3.88
CA THR A 209 25.92 10.19 3.05
C THR A 209 24.93 10.15 1.91
N ARG A 210 24.38 11.32 1.54
CA ARG A 210 23.59 11.46 0.31
C ARG A 210 24.42 11.03 -0.89
N ASP A 211 23.83 10.25 -1.78
CA ASP A 211 24.43 9.78 -3.02
C ASP A 211 23.59 10.27 -4.22
N TYR A 212 24.13 11.23 -4.96
CA TYR A 212 23.45 11.83 -6.10
C TYR A 212 23.19 10.83 -7.25
N ALA A 213 24.05 9.84 -7.43
CA ALA A 213 23.85 8.84 -8.48
C ALA A 213 22.70 7.91 -8.10
N VAL A 214 22.62 7.48 -6.84
CA VAL A 214 21.45 6.74 -6.33
C VAL A 214 20.19 7.58 -6.48
N ALA A 215 20.21 8.85 -6.06
CA ALA A 215 19.07 9.75 -6.16
C ALA A 215 18.52 9.89 -7.60
N LEU A 216 19.41 10.07 -8.58
CA LEU A 216 19.02 10.18 -9.99
C LEU A 216 18.45 8.87 -10.54
N ILE A 217 19.08 7.73 -10.24
CA ILE A 217 18.59 6.40 -10.64
C ILE A 217 17.20 6.14 -10.06
N GLN A 218 16.98 6.48 -8.79
CA GLN A 218 15.68 6.32 -8.14
C GLN A 218 14.62 7.23 -8.75
N ALA A 219 14.93 8.52 -8.92
CA ALA A 219 14.01 9.49 -9.53
C ALA A 219 13.62 9.10 -10.96
N GLU A 220 14.54 8.55 -11.75
CA GLU A 220 14.22 8.00 -13.07
C GLU A 220 13.37 6.73 -12.99
N ARG A 221 13.66 5.83 -12.04
CA ARG A 221 12.93 4.57 -11.90
C ARG A 221 11.45 4.82 -11.55
N ASN A 222 11.21 5.69 -10.56
CA ASN A 222 9.88 5.96 -10.00
C ASN A 222 9.15 7.17 -10.60
N TYR A 223 9.83 7.98 -11.44
CA TYR A 223 9.35 9.27 -11.95
C TYR A 223 8.88 10.25 -10.86
N ASP A 224 9.43 10.12 -9.65
CA ASP A 224 9.12 10.96 -8.50
C ASP A 224 10.26 11.92 -8.17
N PHE A 225 10.29 13.02 -8.91
CA PHE A 225 11.26 14.10 -8.67
C PHE A 225 10.89 14.99 -7.47
N SER A 226 9.72 14.79 -6.86
CA SER A 226 9.27 15.59 -5.70
C SER A 226 9.69 14.99 -4.37
N ARG A 227 10.00 13.68 -4.32
CA ARG A 227 10.50 12.98 -3.13
C ARG A 227 11.78 12.25 -3.46
N ILE A 228 12.89 12.99 -3.40
CA ILE A 228 14.20 12.46 -3.72
C ILE A 228 14.65 11.46 -2.65
N ARG A 229 14.95 10.23 -3.10
CA ARG A 229 15.56 9.16 -2.29
C ARG A 229 17.08 9.31 -2.34
N TRP A 230 17.64 10.06 -1.39
CA TRP A 230 19.07 10.43 -1.39
C TRP A 230 20.02 9.27 -1.12
N ALA A 231 19.56 8.27 -0.38
CA ALA A 231 20.31 7.05 -0.08
C ALA A 231 19.31 5.93 0.22
N GLY A 232 19.82 4.70 0.33
CA GLY A 232 19.01 3.56 0.76
C GLY A 232 19.82 2.59 1.60
N ILE A 233 19.13 1.84 2.45
CA ILE A 233 19.65 0.70 3.18
C ILE A 233 18.86 -0.51 2.72
N ARG A 234 19.49 -1.42 1.97
CA ARG A 234 18.87 -2.65 1.50
C ARG A 234 19.12 -3.76 2.51
N ILE A 235 18.08 -4.52 2.82
CA ILE A 235 18.11 -5.61 3.78
C ILE A 235 17.73 -6.88 3.02
N VAL A 236 18.68 -7.82 2.92
CA VAL A 236 18.49 -9.10 2.24
C VAL A 236 18.76 -10.21 3.24
N ASN A 237 17.76 -11.05 3.52
CA ASN A 237 17.84 -12.14 4.49
C ASN A 237 18.41 -11.68 5.85
N GLY A 238 17.93 -10.51 6.32
CA GLY A 238 18.33 -9.90 7.59
C GLY A 238 19.70 -9.22 7.61
N LYS A 239 20.40 -9.13 6.47
CA LYS A 239 21.69 -8.42 6.36
C LYS A 239 21.50 -7.11 5.63
N ALA A 240 21.94 -6.01 6.25
CA ALA A 240 21.85 -4.69 5.65
C ALA A 240 23.14 -4.28 4.93
N HIS A 241 23.00 -3.55 3.82
CA HIS A 241 24.07 -2.79 3.19
C HIS A 241 23.55 -1.46 2.64
N LEU A 242 24.46 -0.49 2.48
CA LEU A 242 24.14 0.76 1.81
C LEU A 242 23.93 0.52 0.32
N VAL A 243 22.82 1.03 -0.20
CA VAL A 243 22.52 1.03 -1.62
C VAL A 243 23.56 1.87 -2.36
N THR A 244 24.04 1.33 -3.46
CA THR A 244 24.98 1.93 -4.39
C THR A 244 24.34 2.05 -5.78
N PRO A 245 24.94 2.83 -6.70
CA PRO A 245 24.49 2.88 -8.10
C PRO A 245 24.58 1.54 -8.85
N THR A 246 25.28 0.55 -8.31
CA THR A 246 25.41 -0.78 -8.91
C THR A 246 24.36 -1.79 -8.42
N ASP A 247 23.61 -1.45 -7.37
CA ASP A 247 22.52 -2.31 -6.90
C ASP A 247 21.41 -2.37 -7.96
N VAL A 248 20.97 -3.60 -8.24
CA VAL A 248 19.89 -3.86 -9.19
C VAL A 248 18.59 -3.97 -8.43
N PHE A 249 17.57 -3.27 -8.93
CA PHE A 249 16.22 -3.32 -8.40
C PHE A 249 15.28 -3.93 -9.44
N PRO A 250 14.23 -4.64 -9.00
CA PRO A 250 13.15 -5.03 -9.90
C PRO A 250 12.61 -3.82 -10.67
N ALA A 251 12.13 -4.05 -11.88
CA ALA A 251 11.39 -3.02 -12.58
C ALA A 251 10.12 -2.69 -11.78
N ILE A 252 9.87 -1.41 -11.53
CA ILE A 252 8.57 -0.98 -11.01
C ILE A 252 7.53 -1.41 -12.05
N ALA A 253 6.56 -2.22 -11.65
CA ALA A 253 5.52 -2.70 -12.55
C ALA A 253 4.72 -1.50 -13.07
N ARG A 254 5.01 -1.09 -14.31
CA ARG A 254 4.31 0.02 -15.00
C ARG A 254 3.04 -0.44 -15.71
N GLU A 255 2.84 -1.75 -15.83
CA GLU A 255 1.63 -2.33 -16.39
C GLU A 255 0.60 -2.52 -15.29
N ILE A 256 -0.42 -1.66 -15.29
CA ILE A 256 -1.69 -2.00 -14.64
C ILE A 256 -2.26 -3.14 -15.47
N ARG A 257 -2.11 -4.39 -15.00
CA ARG A 257 -2.94 -5.49 -15.49
C ARG A 257 -4.34 -5.28 -14.91
N LEU A 258 -5.13 -4.45 -15.61
CA LEU A 258 -6.57 -4.39 -15.44
C LEU A 258 -7.18 -5.73 -15.89
#